data_AF-A0A7C3K2C2-F1
#
_entry.id   AF-A0A7C3K2C2-F1
#
_cell.length_a   1.000
_cell.length_b   1.000
_cell.length_c   1.000
_cell.angle_alpha   90.00
_cell.angle_beta   90.00
_cell.angle_gamma   90.00
#
_symmetry.space_group_name_H-M   'P 1'
#
loop_
_entity.id
_entity.type
_entity.pdbx_description
1 polymer ?
#
loop_
_entity_poly.entity_id
_entity_poly.type
_entity_poly.pdbx_seq_one_letter_code
_entity_poly.pdbx_strand_id
1 'polypeptide(L)'
;MKRECSSVSKLLDKYFDHEVTEGEKSLIDGHLPDCPACRRTLQSMENLRTLIKRPVEEAAEKEVFPWVWEKIERGIRETEKPALWDFLRSWLNVTPLLRRKIWIPALAAAAILILMIAPLLYVKISSHPALSVVEYVESETHNVMVYELENQKVTVIWLFNGLEEGASTS
;
A
#
# COMPACT_ATOMS: atom_id res chain seq x y z
N MET A 1 -53.47 35.10 -9.31
CA MET A 1 -53.67 33.68 -8.91
C MET A 1 -53.88 32.68 -10.06
N LYS A 2 -54.62 32.93 -11.16
CA LYS A 2 -54.75 31.92 -12.26
C LYS A 2 -53.47 31.66 -13.05
N ARG A 3 -52.64 32.68 -13.31
CA ARG A 3 -51.40 32.52 -14.10
C ARG A 3 -50.34 31.69 -13.35
N GLU A 4 -50.19 31.90 -12.05
CA GLU A 4 -49.30 31.11 -11.19
C GLU A 4 -49.73 29.66 -11.06
N CYS A 5 -51.05 29.39 -11.04
CA CYS A 5 -51.56 28.02 -11.03
C CYS A 5 -51.17 27.24 -12.30
N SER A 6 -51.21 27.89 -13.47
CA SER A 6 -50.82 27.25 -14.73
C SER A 6 -49.32 26.93 -14.76
N SER A 7 -48.46 27.84 -14.28
CA SER A 7 -47.03 27.56 -14.18
C SER A 7 -46.72 26.48 -13.16
N VAL A 8 -47.32 26.53 -11.96
CA VAL A 8 -47.13 25.51 -10.92
C VAL A 8 -47.58 24.14 -11.41
N SER A 9 -48.75 24.04 -12.05
CA SER A 9 -49.28 22.77 -12.53
C SER A 9 -48.33 22.02 -13.47
N LYS A 10 -47.52 22.74 -14.25
CA LYS A 10 -46.52 22.14 -15.17
C LYS A 10 -45.25 21.68 -14.46
N LEU A 11 -45.01 22.17 -13.24
CA LEU A 11 -43.84 21.83 -12.43
C LEU A 11 -44.16 20.77 -11.38
N LEU A 12 -45.43 20.44 -11.13
CA LEU A 12 -45.82 19.47 -10.10
C LEU A 12 -45.20 18.09 -10.31
N ASP A 13 -45.12 17.60 -11.55
CA ASP A 13 -44.51 16.31 -11.85
C ASP A 13 -43.02 16.29 -11.46
N LYS A 14 -42.27 17.30 -11.92
CA LYS A 14 -40.86 17.47 -11.55
C LYS A 14 -40.68 17.68 -10.06
N TYR A 15 -41.58 18.43 -9.42
CA TYR A 15 -41.52 18.67 -7.98
C TYR A 15 -41.71 17.37 -7.20
N PHE A 16 -42.65 16.53 -7.64
CA PHE A 16 -42.90 15.21 -7.06
C PHE A 16 -41.69 14.28 -7.20
N ASP A 17 -40.97 14.36 -8.31
CA ASP A 17 -39.74 13.60 -8.57
C ASP A 17 -38.46 14.27 -7.99
N HIS A 18 -38.60 15.39 -7.29
CA HIS A 18 -37.50 16.20 -6.74
C HIS A 18 -36.51 16.74 -7.80
N GLU A 19 -36.99 17.01 -9.01
CA GLU A 19 -36.22 17.51 -10.16
C GLU A 19 -36.40 19.03 -10.41
N VAL A 20 -36.91 19.77 -9.43
CA VAL A 20 -37.06 21.24 -9.51
C VAL A 20 -35.86 21.96 -8.89
N THR A 21 -35.59 23.17 -9.38
CA THR A 21 -34.64 24.08 -8.74
C THR A 21 -35.18 24.63 -7.41
N GLU A 22 -34.31 25.16 -6.55
CA GLU A 22 -34.73 25.76 -5.26
C GLU A 22 -35.71 26.94 -5.43
N GLY A 23 -35.55 27.72 -6.50
CA GLY A 23 -36.46 28.83 -6.82
C GLY A 23 -37.85 28.34 -7.22
N GLU A 24 -37.92 27.30 -8.06
CA GLU A 24 -39.17 26.66 -8.44
C GLU A 24 -39.84 25.97 -7.25
N LYS A 25 -39.06 25.29 -6.41
CA LYS A 25 -39.54 24.67 -5.18
C LYS A 25 -40.20 25.69 -4.26
N SER A 26 -39.52 26.82 -4.00
CA SER A 26 -40.06 27.91 -3.17
C SER A 26 -41.36 28.48 -3.73
N LEU A 27 -41.46 28.61 -5.05
CA LEU A 27 -42.68 29.07 -5.74
C LEU A 27 -43.84 28.08 -5.55
N ILE A 28 -43.57 26.78 -5.69
CA ILE A 28 -44.57 25.71 -5.54
C ILE A 28 -45.02 25.60 -4.07
N ASP A 29 -44.07 25.56 -3.14
CA ASP A 29 -44.32 25.50 -1.69
C ASP A 29 -45.13 26.72 -1.20
N GLY A 30 -44.89 27.90 -1.77
CA GLY A 30 -45.70 29.09 -1.52
C GLY A 30 -47.12 29.01 -2.12
N HIS A 31 -47.32 28.26 -3.21
CA HIS A 31 -48.61 28.16 -3.91
C HIS A 31 -49.54 27.07 -3.32
N LEU A 32 -48.98 25.94 -2.88
CA LEU A 32 -49.73 24.77 -2.41
C LEU A 32 -50.71 25.06 -1.23
N PRO A 33 -50.38 25.94 -0.25
CA PRO A 33 -51.29 26.30 0.83
C PRO A 33 -52.60 26.94 0.36
N ASP A 34 -52.54 27.72 -0.72
CA ASP A 34 -53.67 28.53 -1.20
C ASP A 34 -54.41 27.91 -2.40
N CYS A 35 -53.86 26.84 -2.99
CA CYS A 35 -54.42 26.20 -4.18
C CYS A 35 -54.83 24.74 -3.95
N PRO A 36 -56.12 24.46 -3.68
CA PRO A 36 -56.60 23.10 -3.47
C PRO A 36 -56.54 22.23 -4.73
N ALA A 37 -56.58 22.83 -5.93
CA ALA A 37 -56.49 22.09 -7.18
C ALA A 37 -55.09 21.48 -7.35
N CYS A 38 -54.02 22.27 -7.20
CA CYS A 38 -52.65 21.78 -7.30
C CYS A 38 -52.34 20.76 -6.19
N ARG A 39 -52.85 20.96 -4.98
CA ARG A 39 -52.70 20.00 -3.87
C ARG A 39 -53.34 18.65 -4.19
N ARG A 40 -54.55 18.65 -4.76
CA ARG A 40 -55.22 17.40 -5.16
C ARG A 40 -54.46 16.68 -6.26
N THR A 41 -53.88 17.41 -7.22
CA THR A 41 -53.04 16.82 -8.26
C THR A 41 -51.82 16.13 -7.63
N LEU A 42 -51.07 16.83 -6.76
CA LEU A 42 -49.93 16.24 -6.05
C LEU A 42 -50.33 14.99 -5.24
N GLN A 43 -51.44 15.09 -4.48
CA GLN A 43 -51.95 13.96 -3.70
C GLN A 43 -52.37 12.77 -4.59
N SER A 44 -52.89 13.02 -5.79
CA SER A 44 -53.24 11.94 -6.72
C SER A 44 -52.00 11.18 -7.21
N MET A 45 -50.88 11.89 -7.39
CA MET A 45 -49.59 11.28 -7.74
C MET A 45 -49.01 10.45 -6.58
N GLU A 46 -49.09 10.96 -5.34
CA GLU A 46 -48.69 10.23 -4.14
C GLU A 46 -49.52 8.95 -3.95
N ASN A 47 -50.84 9.04 -4.17
CA ASN A 47 -51.74 7.90 -4.10
C ASN A 47 -51.41 6.87 -5.19
N LEU A 48 -51.12 7.31 -6.41
CA LEU A 48 -50.73 6.41 -7.49
C LEU A 48 -49.39 5.71 -7.18
N ARG A 49 -48.39 6.46 -6.70
CA ARG A 49 -47.11 5.90 -6.26
C ARG A 49 -47.30 4.84 -5.18
N THR A 50 -48.12 5.11 -4.17
CA THR A 50 -48.37 4.14 -3.09
C THR A 50 -49.13 2.91 -3.57
N LEU A 51 -50.11 3.07 -4.47
CA LEU A 51 -50.84 1.96 -5.07
C LEU A 51 -49.94 1.05 -5.92
N ILE A 52 -48.97 1.61 -6.64
CA ILE A 52 -48.01 0.84 -7.43
C ILE A 52 -46.92 0.21 -6.54
N LYS A 53 -46.42 0.97 -5.56
CA LYS A 53 -45.29 0.54 -4.73
C LYS A 53 -45.66 -0.62 -3.79
N ARG A 54 -46.83 -0.56 -3.16
CA ARG A 54 -47.27 -1.57 -2.19
C ARG A 54 -47.22 -3.01 -2.71
N PRO A 55 -47.82 -3.37 -3.86
CA PRO A 55 -47.76 -4.75 -4.35
C PRO A 55 -46.35 -5.18 -4.74
N VAL A 56 -45.51 -4.25 -5.22
CA VAL A 56 -44.11 -4.54 -5.56
C VAL A 56 -43.30 -4.82 -4.28
N GLU A 57 -43.48 -4.02 -3.23
CA GLU A 57 -42.82 -4.24 -1.94
C GLU A 57 -43.28 -5.56 -1.29
N GLU A 58 -44.58 -5.85 -1.33
CA GLU A 58 -45.11 -7.12 -0.81
C GLU A 58 -44.55 -8.34 -1.57
N ALA A 59 -44.43 -8.24 -2.90
CA ALA A 59 -43.81 -9.28 -3.71
C ALA A 59 -42.31 -9.41 -3.40
N ALA A 60 -41.60 -8.28 -3.25
CA ALA A 60 -40.18 -8.26 -2.93
C ALA A 60 -39.88 -8.81 -1.53
N GLU A 61 -40.75 -8.60 -0.54
CA GLU A 61 -40.55 -9.14 0.82
C GLU A 61 -40.68 -10.67 0.86
N LYS A 62 -41.50 -11.25 -0.03
CA LYS A 62 -41.67 -12.71 -0.14
C LYS A 62 -40.48 -13.38 -0.83
N GLU A 63 -39.69 -12.65 -1.61
CA GLU A 63 -38.56 -13.18 -2.36
C GLU A 63 -37.23 -12.64 -1.82
N VAL A 64 -36.42 -13.53 -1.26
CA VAL A 64 -35.04 -13.19 -0.89
C VAL A 64 -34.17 -13.45 -2.12
N PHE A 65 -33.42 -12.44 -2.57
CA PHE A 65 -32.45 -12.56 -3.68
C PHE A 65 -31.00 -12.40 -3.20
N PRO A 66 -30.42 -13.36 -2.44
CA PRO A 66 -29.08 -13.21 -1.88
C PRO A 66 -28.01 -12.96 -2.94
N TRP A 67 -28.12 -13.65 -4.08
CA TRP A 67 -27.15 -13.54 -5.18
C TRP A 67 -27.16 -12.15 -5.84
N VAL A 68 -28.32 -11.48 -5.89
CA VAL A 68 -28.42 -10.11 -6.41
C VAL A 68 -27.70 -9.15 -5.50
N TRP A 69 -27.95 -9.27 -4.19
CA TRP A 69 -27.29 -8.41 -3.19
C TRP A 69 -25.78 -8.65 -3.14
N GLU A 70 -25.33 -9.91 -3.17
CA GLU A 70 -23.91 -10.23 -3.21
C GLU A 70 -23.21 -9.64 -4.45
N LYS A 71 -23.88 -9.69 -5.61
CA LYS A 71 -23.35 -9.08 -6.84
C LYS A 71 -23.29 -7.55 -6.74
N ILE A 72 -24.31 -6.92 -6.17
CA ILE A 72 -24.32 -5.46 -5.93
C ILE A 72 -23.21 -5.07 -4.96
N GLU A 73 -23.08 -5.77 -3.83
CA GLU A 73 -22.04 -5.52 -2.81
C GLU A 73 -20.64 -5.66 -3.41
N ARG A 74 -20.42 -6.70 -4.22
CA ARG A 74 -19.15 -6.89 -4.93
C ARG A 74 -18.85 -5.74 -5.90
N GLY A 75 -19.86 -5.30 -6.65
CA GLY A 75 -19.74 -4.17 -7.57
C GLY A 75 -19.39 -2.87 -6.84
N ILE A 76 -20.05 -2.58 -5.72
CA ILE A 76 -19.77 -1.38 -4.89
C ILE A 76 -18.34 -1.44 -4.34
N ARG A 77 -17.93 -2.57 -3.75
CA ARG A 77 -16.58 -2.77 -3.21
C ARG A 77 -15.49 -2.66 -4.28
N GLU A 78 -15.79 -3.08 -5.51
CA GLU A 78 -14.87 -2.95 -6.64
C GLU A 78 -14.73 -1.50 -7.10
N THR A 79 -15.81 -0.71 -7.10
CA THR A 79 -15.77 0.74 -7.39
C THR A 79 -15.17 1.58 -6.27
N GLU A 80 -15.24 1.13 -5.01
CA GLU A 80 -14.63 1.80 -3.86
C GLU A 80 -13.12 1.50 -3.70
N LYS A 81 -12.53 0.64 -4.54
CA LYS A 81 -11.07 0.44 -4.51
C LYS A 81 -10.37 1.79 -4.65
N PRO A 82 -9.37 2.07 -3.81
CA PRO A 82 -9.13 3.42 -3.37
C PRO A 82 -8.66 4.28 -4.53
N ALA A 83 -9.30 5.44 -4.68
CA ALA A 83 -8.85 6.55 -5.52
C ALA A 83 -7.36 6.89 -5.35
N LEU A 84 -6.72 6.44 -4.27
CA LEU A 84 -5.28 6.47 -4.06
C LEU A 84 -4.49 5.69 -5.11
N TRP A 85 -4.93 4.49 -5.53
CA TRP A 85 -4.23 3.73 -6.57
C TRP A 85 -4.38 4.40 -7.94
N ASP A 86 -5.57 4.92 -8.25
CA ASP A 86 -5.79 5.68 -9.47
C ASP A 86 -5.06 7.04 -9.46
N PHE A 87 -4.94 7.69 -8.30
CA PHE A 87 -4.11 8.89 -8.12
C PHE A 87 -2.62 8.59 -8.26
N LEU A 88 -2.13 7.50 -7.68
CA LEU A 88 -0.73 7.07 -7.80
C LEU A 88 -0.39 6.68 -9.25
N ARG A 89 -1.30 5.98 -9.93
CA ARG A 89 -1.15 5.54 -11.32
C ARG A 89 -1.26 6.72 -12.29
N SER A 90 -2.13 7.69 -12.00
CA SER A 90 -2.21 8.96 -12.72
C SER A 90 -0.91 9.76 -12.56
N TRP A 91 -0.41 9.94 -11.33
CA TRP A 91 0.86 10.64 -11.05
C TRP A 91 2.07 9.98 -11.75
N LEU A 92 2.11 8.64 -11.82
CA LEU A 92 3.15 7.90 -12.53
C LEU A 92 3.03 7.97 -14.06
N ASN A 93 1.83 8.16 -14.61
CA ASN A 93 1.59 8.23 -16.06
C ASN A 93 1.59 9.64 -16.65
N VAL A 94 1.51 10.71 -15.85
CA VAL A 94 1.42 12.09 -16.38
C VAL A 94 2.74 12.70 -16.84
N THR A 95 3.89 12.02 -16.76
CA THR A 95 5.14 12.59 -17.31
C THR A 95 6.05 11.58 -18.02
N PRO A 96 5.72 11.20 -19.27
CA PRO A 96 6.68 10.49 -20.14
C PRO A 96 7.97 11.30 -20.37
N LEU A 97 7.90 12.63 -20.26
CA LEU A 97 9.04 13.54 -20.39
C LEU A 97 9.95 13.59 -19.14
N LEU A 98 9.38 13.47 -17.94
CA LEU A 98 10.14 13.53 -16.67
C LEU A 98 10.83 12.19 -16.36
N ARG A 99 10.21 11.07 -16.77
CA ARG A 99 10.75 9.72 -16.62
C ARG A 99 12.07 9.51 -17.36
N ARG A 100 12.27 10.16 -18.52
CA ARG A 100 13.51 10.04 -19.31
C ARG A 100 14.56 11.10 -18.96
N LYS A 101 14.14 12.32 -18.59
CA LYS A 101 15.07 13.44 -18.42
C LYS A 101 15.70 13.55 -17.02
N ILE A 102 15.04 13.04 -15.98
CA ILE A 102 15.53 13.16 -14.59
C ILE A 102 16.09 11.83 -14.05
N TRP A 103 15.50 10.69 -14.42
CA TRP A 103 15.93 9.40 -13.86
C TRP A 103 17.29 8.92 -14.38
N ILE A 104 17.63 9.21 -15.64
CA ILE A 104 18.95 8.86 -16.22
C ILE A 104 20.09 9.57 -15.46
N PRO A 105 20.07 10.90 -15.27
CA PRO A 105 21.14 11.55 -14.50
C PRO A 105 21.11 11.20 -13.02
N ALA A 106 19.93 10.99 -12.41
CA ALA A 106 19.82 10.60 -11.01
C ALA A 106 20.38 9.20 -10.73
N LEU A 107 20.09 8.22 -11.61
CA LEU A 107 20.63 6.87 -11.50
C LEU A 107 22.16 6.85 -11.71
N ALA A 108 22.66 7.65 -12.66
CA ALA A 108 24.09 7.80 -12.87
C ALA A 108 24.79 8.42 -11.66
N ALA A 109 24.22 9.48 -11.06
CA ALA A 109 24.76 10.09 -9.85
C ALA A 109 24.75 9.13 -8.66
N ALA A 110 23.67 8.35 -8.48
CA ALA A 110 23.59 7.33 -7.44
C ALA A 110 24.63 6.22 -7.64
N ALA A 111 24.81 5.74 -8.87
CA ALA A 111 25.83 4.74 -9.19
C ALA A 111 27.26 5.26 -8.93
N ILE A 112 27.55 6.52 -9.28
CA ILE A 112 28.84 7.17 -8.98
C ILE A 112 29.03 7.32 -7.47
N LEU A 113 28.00 7.74 -6.74
CA LEU A 113 28.04 7.85 -5.29
C LEU A 113 28.31 6.49 -4.62
N ILE A 114 27.65 5.43 -5.10
CA ILE A 114 27.87 4.06 -4.62
C ILE A 114 29.30 3.62 -4.95
N LEU A 115 29.82 3.90 -6.15
CA LEU A 115 31.19 3.57 -6.53
C LEU A 115 32.23 4.28 -5.64
N MET A 116 31.94 5.52 -5.22
CA MET A 116 32.81 6.30 -4.34
C MET A 116 32.74 5.82 -2.87
N ILE A 117 31.56 5.40 -2.40
CA ILE A 117 31.35 4.97 -1.01
C ILE A 117 31.72 3.49 -0.81
N ALA A 118 31.51 2.63 -1.81
CA ALA A 118 31.81 1.20 -1.75
C ALA A 118 33.24 0.86 -1.29
N PRO A 119 34.32 1.47 -1.80
CA PRO A 119 35.68 1.19 -1.32
C PRO A 119 35.89 1.67 0.12
N LEU A 120 35.25 2.77 0.55
CA LEU A 120 35.30 3.21 1.96
C LEU A 120 34.66 2.19 2.91
N LEU A 121 33.58 1.54 2.47
CA LEU A 121 32.93 0.47 3.23
C LEU A 121 33.75 -0.84 3.17
N TYR A 122 34.40 -1.13 2.05
CA TYR A 122 35.23 -2.32 1.88
C TYR A 122 36.51 -2.27 2.71
N VAL A 123 37.14 -1.09 2.85
CA VAL A 123 38.34 -0.89 3.69
C VAL A 123 38.04 -1.15 5.18
N LYS A 124 36.79 -1.00 5.63
CA LYS A 124 36.41 -1.24 7.03
C LYS A 124 36.14 -2.71 7.35
N ILE A 125 36.09 -3.59 6.34
CA ILE A 125 35.93 -5.04 6.48
C ILE A 125 37.24 -5.73 6.10
N SER A 126 38.38 -5.21 6.57
CA SER A 126 39.55 -6.07 6.76
C SER A 126 39.27 -6.94 7.97
N SER A 127 38.59 -8.07 7.73
CA SER A 127 38.53 -9.20 8.64
C SER A 127 39.94 -9.44 9.17
N HIS A 128 40.17 -9.16 10.46
CA HIS A 128 41.36 -9.65 11.12
C HIS A 128 41.36 -11.17 10.96
N PRO A 129 42.41 -11.80 10.41
CA PRO A 129 42.48 -13.24 10.46
C PRO A 129 42.51 -13.63 11.94
N ALA A 130 41.60 -14.51 12.35
CA ALA A 130 41.63 -15.07 13.70
C ALA A 130 43.03 -15.67 13.92
N LEU A 131 43.70 -15.23 14.99
CA LEU A 131 45.04 -15.66 15.35
C LEU A 131 45.04 -17.19 15.46
N SER A 132 45.84 -17.85 14.63
CA SER A 132 46.10 -19.29 14.77
C SER A 132 47.01 -19.49 15.97
N VAL A 133 46.41 -19.65 17.14
CA VAL A 133 47.09 -20.05 18.37
C VAL A 133 47.39 -21.54 18.26
N VAL A 134 48.65 -21.93 18.42
CA VAL A 134 49.06 -23.33 18.44
C VAL A 134 48.67 -23.91 19.80
N GLU A 135 47.59 -24.68 19.83
CA GLU A 135 47.01 -25.20 21.08
C GLU A 135 47.79 -26.42 21.63
N TYR A 136 48.47 -27.18 20.76
CA TYR A 136 49.21 -28.36 21.17
C TYR A 136 50.30 -28.76 20.18
N VAL A 137 51.46 -29.19 20.70
CA VAL A 137 52.56 -29.76 19.90
C VAL A 137 53.08 -31.00 20.61
N GLU A 138 53.07 -32.14 19.93
CA GLU A 138 53.60 -33.42 20.41
C GLU A 138 54.64 -33.94 19.43
N SER A 139 55.74 -34.47 19.95
CA SER A 139 56.79 -35.10 19.14
C SER A 139 57.31 -36.32 19.89
N GLU A 140 57.31 -37.48 19.21
CA GLU A 140 57.80 -38.73 19.80
C GLU A 140 59.33 -38.84 19.85
N THR A 141 60.05 -37.99 19.11
CA THR A 141 61.51 -38.11 18.91
C THR A 141 62.31 -36.91 19.42
N HIS A 142 61.64 -35.79 19.74
CA HIS A 142 62.29 -34.54 20.12
C HIS A 142 61.61 -33.92 21.34
N ASN A 143 62.41 -33.31 22.22
CA ASN A 143 61.85 -32.52 23.32
C ASN A 143 61.41 -31.16 22.78
N VAL A 144 60.18 -30.75 23.08
CA VAL A 144 59.59 -29.52 22.56
C VAL A 144 59.40 -28.52 23.70
N MET A 145 59.81 -27.27 23.48
CA MET A 145 59.47 -26.15 24.35
C MET A 145 58.74 -25.07 23.54
N VAL A 146 57.59 -24.65 24.05
CA VAL A 146 56.77 -23.59 23.45
C VAL A 146 56.82 -22.37 24.36
N TYR A 147 57.16 -21.22 23.80
CA TYR A 147 57.20 -19.95 24.54
C TYR A 147 56.37 -18.90 23.81
N GLU A 148 55.49 -18.23 24.53
CA GLU A 148 54.60 -17.18 24.01
C GLU A 148 55.02 -15.81 24.56
N LEU A 149 55.35 -14.87 23.66
CA LEU A 149 55.57 -13.47 24.05
C LEU A 149 54.25 -12.69 23.93
N GLU A 150 53.59 -12.47 25.06
CA GLU A 150 52.30 -11.76 25.13
C GLU A 150 52.33 -10.36 24.48
N ASN A 151 53.46 -9.65 24.53
CA ASN A 151 53.57 -8.29 24.00
C ASN A 151 53.76 -8.20 22.47
N GLN A 152 54.13 -9.29 21.78
CA GLN A 152 54.36 -9.26 20.32
C GLN A 152 53.51 -10.28 19.54
N LYS A 153 52.67 -11.07 20.22
CA LYS A 153 51.81 -12.10 19.60
C LYS A 153 52.58 -13.05 18.67
N VAL A 154 53.79 -13.44 19.09
CA VAL A 154 54.61 -14.44 18.40
C VAL A 154 54.79 -15.63 19.32
N THR A 155 54.47 -16.83 18.82
CA THR A 155 54.75 -18.11 19.47
C THR A 155 56.01 -18.69 18.84
N VAL A 156 57.02 -18.97 19.66
CA VAL A 156 58.27 -19.59 19.20
C VAL A 156 58.32 -21.02 19.72
N ILE A 157 58.48 -21.97 18.82
CA ILE A 157 58.55 -23.41 19.13
C ILE A 157 59.98 -23.87 18.89
N TRP A 158 60.61 -24.38 19.95
CA TRP A 158 61.97 -24.92 19.91
C TRP A 158 61.92 -26.44 19.97
N LEU A 159 62.61 -27.09 19.04
CA LEU A 159 62.78 -28.54 18.98
C LEU A 159 64.21 -28.87 19.33
N PHE A 160 64.41 -29.67 20.37
CA PHE A 160 65.72 -30.14 20.80
C PHE A 160 65.88 -31.61 20.42
N ASN A 161 66.93 -31.92 19.66
CA ASN A 161 67.32 -33.29 19.39
C ASN A 161 67.81 -33.92 20.70
N GLY A 162 67.26 -35.08 21.08
CA GLY A 162 67.77 -35.84 22.21
C GLY A 162 69.25 -36.15 22.01
N LEU A 163 70.06 -35.96 23.06
CA LEU A 163 71.46 -36.37 23.07
C LEU A 163 71.49 -37.88 22.87
N GLU A 164 71.97 -38.35 21.72
CA GLU A 164 72.42 -39.74 21.62
C GLU A 164 73.68 -39.88 22.49
N GLU A 165 73.49 -40.49 23.66
CA GLU A 165 74.57 -41.04 24.48
C GLU A 165 75.34 -42.07 23.64
N GLY A 166 76.66 -42.07 23.79
CA GLY A 166 77.58 -42.67 22.83
C GLY A 166 77.69 -44.20 22.83
N ALA A 167 78.58 -44.62 21.94
CA ALA A 167 79.30 -45.90 21.85
C ALA A 167 78.59 -47.06 21.13
N SER A 168 79.09 -47.43 19.96
CA SER A 168 80.09 -48.51 19.84
C SER A 168 80.50 -48.78 18.39
N THR A 169 81.81 -48.67 18.19
CA THR A 169 82.71 -49.40 17.28
C THR A 169 82.12 -50.49 16.37
N SER A 170 82.44 -50.41 15.07
CA SER A 170 83.24 -51.40 14.33
C SER A 170 83.69 -50.82 12.99
#